data_AF-A0A1T1ANI0-F1
#
_entry.id   AF-A0A1T1ANI0-F1
#
_cell.length_a   1.000
_cell.length_b   1.000
_cell.length_c   1.000
_cell.angle_alpha   90.00
_cell.angle_beta   90.00
_cell.angle_gamma   90.00
#
_symmetry.space_group_name_H-M   'P 1'
#
loop_
_entity.id
_entity.type
_entity.pdbx_description
1 polymer ?
#
loop_
_entity_poly.entity_id
_entity_poly.type
_entity_poly.pdbx_seq_one_letter_code
_entity_poly.pdbx_strand_id
1 'polypeptide(L)'
;MPSNLTELPGNFDGRHFSTYVDQVKTLRRLKRDDCAAALLLRLLPVIEEEAVSRGPRWPVAPWYYEQLAIIYKKAKRFEDEVGILKRYVDAHACIEEKPFEKLVQRLQKAELGLR
;
A
#
# COMPACT_ATOMS: atom_id res chain seq x y z
N MET A 1 7.03 -21.82 -26.86
CA MET A 1 7.81 -20.62 -26.50
C MET A 1 7.13 -19.98 -25.29
N PRO A 2 7.60 -20.17 -24.05
CA PRO A 2 6.93 -19.59 -22.88
C PRO A 2 7.69 -18.33 -22.43
N SER A 3 7.12 -17.13 -22.55
CA SER A 3 7.75 -15.93 -21.95
C SER A 3 6.71 -14.84 -21.66
N ASN A 4 6.19 -14.92 -20.43
CA ASN A 4 5.97 -13.81 -19.51
C ASN A 4 5.15 -12.57 -19.96
N LEU A 5 3.81 -12.68 -19.86
CA LEU A 5 2.96 -11.49 -19.61
C LEU A 5 3.03 -11.01 -18.13
N THR A 6 3.84 -11.70 -17.32
CA THR A 6 4.10 -11.46 -15.89
C THR A 6 5.16 -10.39 -15.62
N GLU A 7 5.82 -9.85 -16.64
CA GLU A 7 7.01 -8.99 -16.49
C GLU A 7 6.76 -7.48 -16.73
N LEU A 8 5.50 -7.03 -16.81
CA LEU A 8 5.21 -5.60 -16.86
C LEU A 8 5.19 -5.01 -15.44
N PRO A 9 5.89 -3.89 -15.18
CA PRO A 9 5.76 -3.18 -13.91
C PRO A 9 4.29 -2.81 -13.68
N GLY A 10 3.78 -3.06 -12.48
CA GLY A 10 2.36 -2.89 -12.16
C GLY A 10 1.50 -4.17 -12.27
N ASN A 11 2.03 -5.28 -12.79
CA ASN A 11 1.31 -6.56 -12.84
C ASN A 11 1.62 -7.47 -11.66
N PHE A 12 0.56 -7.99 -11.05
CA PHE A 12 0.62 -8.99 -9.99
C PHE A 12 -0.29 -10.17 -10.38
N ASP A 13 0.26 -11.39 -10.41
CA ASP A 13 -0.45 -12.64 -10.75
C ASP A 13 -1.22 -12.56 -12.10
N GLY A 14 -0.57 -11.95 -13.10
CA GLY A 14 -1.12 -11.80 -14.46
C GLY A 14 -2.19 -10.71 -14.61
N ARG A 15 -2.42 -9.85 -13.61
CA ARG A 15 -3.36 -8.73 -13.67
C ARG A 15 -2.76 -7.44 -13.11
N HIS A 16 -3.19 -6.29 -13.62
CA HIS A 16 -2.75 -4.99 -13.11
C HIS A 16 -3.21 -4.76 -11.67
N PHE A 17 -2.35 -4.18 -10.83
CA PHE A 17 -2.60 -4.02 -9.38
C PHE A 17 -3.92 -3.28 -9.06
N SER A 18 -4.35 -2.35 -9.93
CA SER A 18 -5.61 -1.60 -9.76
C SER A 18 -6.87 -2.48 -9.79
N THR A 19 -6.81 -3.65 -10.44
CA THR A 19 -7.94 -4.59 -10.50
C THR A 19 -8.22 -5.27 -9.15
N TYR A 20 -7.24 -5.27 -8.25
CA TYR A 20 -7.38 -5.86 -6.92
C TYR A 20 -8.11 -4.95 -5.93
N VAL A 21 -8.40 -3.69 -6.28
CA VAL A 21 -9.14 -2.75 -5.41
C VAL A 21 -10.51 -3.32 -5.04
N ASP A 22 -11.27 -3.84 -6.00
CA ASP A 22 -12.59 -4.42 -5.73
C ASP A 22 -12.50 -5.74 -4.95
N GLN A 23 -11.41 -6.50 -5.15
CA GLN A 23 -11.15 -7.70 -4.36
C GLN A 23 -10.84 -7.34 -2.90
N VAL A 24 -10.02 -6.31 -2.64
CA VAL A 24 -9.74 -5.80 -1.28
C VAL A 24 -11.04 -5.32 -0.63
N LYS A 25 -11.85 -4.51 -1.34
CA LYS A 25 -13.16 -4.06 -0.83
C LYS A 25 -14.06 -5.23 -0.47
N THR A 26 -14.10 -6.26 -1.32
CA THR A 26 -14.89 -7.47 -1.09
C THR A 26 -14.40 -8.23 0.15
N LEU A 27 -13.09 -8.45 0.30
CA LEU A 27 -12.50 -9.10 1.46
C LEU A 27 -12.82 -8.35 2.77
N ARG A 28 -12.70 -7.01 2.76
CA ARG A 28 -13.05 -6.16 3.91
C ARG A 28 -14.55 -6.24 4.24
N ARG A 29 -15.43 -6.27 3.23
CA ARG A 29 -16.89 -6.45 3.42
C ARG A 29 -17.21 -7.80 4.06
N LEU A 30 -16.46 -8.85 3.69
CA LEU A 30 -16.58 -10.20 4.25
C LEU A 30 -15.89 -10.35 5.62
N LYS A 31 -15.42 -9.25 6.24
CA LYS A 31 -14.64 -9.25 7.48
C LYS A 31 -13.37 -10.11 7.44
N ARG A 32 -12.85 -10.39 6.24
CA ARG A 32 -11.58 -11.10 6.02
C ARG A 32 -10.43 -10.10 5.97
N ASP A 33 -10.28 -9.33 7.04
CA ASP A 33 -9.30 -8.24 7.13
C ASP A 33 -7.86 -8.79 7.02
N ASP A 34 -7.56 -9.98 7.55
CA ASP A 34 -6.24 -10.61 7.40
C ASP A 34 -5.92 -10.96 5.94
N CYS A 35 -6.90 -11.49 5.20
CA CYS A 35 -6.72 -11.79 3.78
C CYS A 35 -6.58 -10.50 2.96
N ALA A 36 -7.32 -9.44 3.32
CA ALA A 36 -7.18 -8.13 2.69
C ALA A 36 -5.78 -7.55 2.95
N ALA A 37 -5.27 -7.63 4.19
CA ALA A 37 -3.93 -7.17 4.53
C ALA A 37 -2.85 -7.96 3.79
N ALA A 38 -2.95 -9.29 3.75
CA ALA A 38 -2.02 -10.14 3.02
C ALA A 38 -1.99 -9.80 1.51
N LEU A 39 -3.16 -9.55 0.90
CA LEU A 39 -3.24 -9.12 -0.49
C LEU A 39 -2.57 -7.75 -0.69
N LEU A 40 -2.92 -6.75 0.14
CA LEU A 40 -2.35 -5.41 0.05
C LEU A 40 -0.82 -5.43 0.20
N LEU A 41 -0.29 -6.18 1.16
CA LEU A 41 1.16 -6.34 1.35
C LEU A 41 1.87 -6.90 0.11
N ARG A 42 1.24 -7.85 -0.58
CA ARG A 42 1.79 -8.43 -1.82
C ARG A 42 1.73 -7.46 -3.00
N LEU A 43 0.78 -6.51 -3.01
CA LEU A 43 0.65 -5.48 -4.05
C LEU A 43 1.65 -4.33 -3.87
N LEU A 44 2.04 -3.98 -2.64
CA LEU A 44 2.95 -2.86 -2.38
C LEU A 44 4.25 -2.88 -3.19
N PRO A 45 5.05 -3.98 -3.23
CA PRO A 45 6.29 -3.97 -4.02
C PRO A 45 6.03 -3.72 -5.51
N VAL A 46 4.92 -4.23 -6.06
CA VAL A 46 4.53 -4.04 -7.47
C VAL A 46 4.16 -2.58 -7.76
N ILE A 47 3.46 -1.93 -6.81
CA ILE A 47 3.08 -0.51 -6.91
C ILE A 47 4.32 0.39 -6.79
N GLU A 48 5.21 0.08 -5.86
CA GLU A 48 6.46 0.81 -5.63
C GLU A 48 7.36 0.69 -6.87
N GLU A 49 7.52 -0.50 -7.43
CA GLU A 49 8.30 -0.74 -8.65
C GLU A 49 7.74 0.02 -9.86
N GLU A 50 6.42 0.06 -10.02
CA GLU A 50 5.80 0.83 -11.10
C GLU A 50 6.01 2.34 -10.92
N ALA A 51 5.88 2.85 -9.69
CA ALA A 51 6.14 4.25 -9.40
C ALA A 51 7.60 4.62 -9.74
N VAL A 52 8.56 3.79 -9.35
CA VAL A 52 9.97 3.96 -9.71
C VAL A 52 10.17 3.92 -11.23
N SER A 53 9.55 2.97 -11.93
CA SER A 53 9.65 2.83 -13.39
C SER A 53 9.06 4.03 -14.15
N ARG A 54 7.99 4.64 -13.63
CA ARG A 54 7.38 5.85 -14.21
C ARG A 54 8.14 7.14 -13.86
N GLY A 55 9.00 7.10 -12.85
CA GLY A 55 9.92 8.16 -12.50
C GLY A 55 9.48 9.05 -11.32
N PRO A 56 10.29 10.07 -10.96
CA PRO A 56 10.20 10.79 -9.69
C PRO A 56 8.97 11.70 -9.53
N ARG A 57 8.12 11.80 -10.55
CA ARG A 57 6.84 12.54 -10.51
C ARG A 57 5.62 11.63 -10.35
N TRP A 58 5.83 10.32 -10.21
CA TRP A 58 4.75 9.36 -10.09
C TRP A 58 4.65 8.84 -8.64
N PRO A 59 3.83 9.45 -7.77
CA PRO A 59 3.71 9.04 -6.39
C PRO A 59 3.03 7.66 -6.27
N VAL A 60 3.40 6.89 -5.24
CA VAL A 60 2.69 5.64 -4.93
C VAL A 60 1.28 5.95 -4.43
N ALA A 61 0.29 5.20 -4.91
CA ALA A 61 -1.11 5.44 -4.60
C ALA A 61 -1.37 5.29 -3.08
N PRO A 62 -1.86 6.34 -2.38
CA PRO A 62 -1.97 6.32 -0.92
C PRO A 62 -3.02 5.34 -0.39
N TRP A 63 -4.01 4.97 -1.21
CA TRP A 63 -5.13 4.13 -0.81
C TRP A 63 -4.67 2.77 -0.23
N TYR A 64 -3.66 2.13 -0.81
CA TYR A 64 -3.19 0.80 -0.38
C TYR A 64 -2.59 0.83 1.03
N TYR A 65 -1.76 1.83 1.31
CA TYR A 65 -1.17 2.06 2.63
C TYR A 65 -2.23 2.48 3.65
N GLU A 66 -3.18 3.31 3.23
CA GLU A 66 -4.31 3.71 4.09
C GLU A 66 -5.16 2.50 4.51
N GLN A 67 -5.48 1.59 3.57
CA GLN A 67 -6.26 0.39 3.89
C GLN A 67 -5.51 -0.50 4.89
N LEU A 68 -4.19 -0.70 4.71
CA LEU A 68 -3.37 -1.46 5.65
C LEU A 68 -3.35 -0.81 7.04
N ALA A 69 -3.13 0.50 7.11
CA ALA A 69 -3.13 1.24 8.38
C ALA A 69 -4.48 1.13 9.10
N ILE A 70 -5.61 1.18 8.38
CA ILE A 70 -6.95 0.98 8.95
C ILE A 70 -7.13 -0.45 9.48
N ILE A 71 -6.70 -1.47 8.71
CA ILE A 71 -6.79 -2.88 9.12
C ILE A 71 -5.96 -3.11 10.39
N TYR A 72 -4.71 -2.63 10.41
CA TYR A 72 -3.82 -2.79 11.55
C TYR A 72 -4.31 -2.05 12.80
N LYS A 73 -4.81 -0.81 12.65
CA LYS A 73 -5.43 -0.09 13.78
C LYS A 73 -6.58 -0.89 14.38
N LYS A 74 -7.46 -1.45 13.55
CA LYS A 74 -8.61 -2.26 13.99
C LYS A 74 -8.19 -3.55 14.68
N ALA A 75 -7.11 -4.18 14.20
CA ALA A 75 -6.52 -5.38 14.80
C ALA A 75 -5.65 -5.09 16.04
N LYS A 76 -5.56 -3.81 16.49
CA LYS A 76 -4.64 -3.34 17.54
C LYS A 76 -3.16 -3.67 17.28
N ARG A 77 -2.81 -3.89 16.01
CA ARG A 77 -1.46 -4.16 15.51
C ARG A 77 -0.75 -2.84 15.25
N PHE A 78 -0.46 -2.14 16.33
CA PHE A 78 -0.01 -0.76 16.29
C PHE A 78 1.38 -0.56 15.70
N GLU A 79 2.28 -1.50 15.94
CA GLU A 79 3.63 -1.48 15.35
C GLU A 79 3.57 -1.66 13.84
N ASP A 80 2.72 -2.55 13.35
CA ASP A 80 2.49 -2.75 11.92
C ASP A 80 1.86 -1.52 11.25
N GLU A 81 0.94 -0.83 11.93
CA GLU A 81 0.39 0.46 11.45
C GLU A 81 1.49 1.51 11.28
N VAL A 82 2.38 1.65 12.27
CA VAL A 82 3.51 2.59 12.17
C VAL A 82 4.46 2.16 11.06
N GLY A 83 4.80 0.88 10.98
CA GLY A 83 5.71 0.34 9.95
C GLY A 83 5.22 0.60 8.54
N ILE A 84 3.91 0.43 8.28
CA ILE A 84 3.37 0.65 6.94
C ILE A 84 3.29 2.13 6.56
N LEU A 85 2.99 2.99 7.54
CA LEU A 85 2.97 4.44 7.33
C LEU A 85 4.38 5.01 7.13
N LYS A 86 5.40 4.47 7.83
CA LYS A 86 6.81 4.80 7.57
C LYS A 86 7.23 4.39 6.17
N ARG A 87 6.96 3.13 5.78
CA ARG A 87 7.24 2.64 4.42
C ARG A 87 6.66 3.55 3.33
N TYR A 88 5.45 4.09 3.52
CA TYR A 88 4.85 5.05 2.59
C TYR A 88 5.65 6.36 2.47
N VAL A 89 6.09 6.91 3.61
CA VAL A 89 6.90 8.13 3.66
C VAL A 89 8.28 7.89 3.05
N ASP A 90 8.93 6.77 3.37
CA ASP A 90 10.20 6.35 2.76
C ASP A 90 10.08 6.16 1.25
N ALA A 91 8.98 5.56 0.76
CA ALA A 91 8.72 5.43 -0.67
C ALA A 91 8.59 6.79 -1.38
N HIS A 92 8.17 7.85 -0.67
CA HIS A 92 8.13 9.22 -1.19
C HIS A 92 9.43 9.99 -1.01
N ALA A 93 10.38 9.51 -0.20
CA ALA A 93 11.65 10.21 0.02
C ALA A 93 12.48 10.36 -1.26
N CYS A 94 12.29 9.45 -2.23
CA CYS A 94 12.94 9.48 -3.53
C CYS A 94 12.09 10.11 -4.65
N ILE A 95 10.91 10.65 -4.31
CA ILE A 95 9.94 11.22 -5.25
C ILE A 95 9.89 12.75 -5.02
N GLU A 96 9.78 13.54 -6.08
CA GLU A 96 9.67 15.02 -5.98
C GLU A 96 8.31 15.45 -5.40
N GLU A 97 7.29 14.63 -5.64
CA GLU A 97 5.92 14.82 -5.14
C GLU A 97 5.84 14.52 -3.64
N LYS A 98 5.16 15.41 -2.91
CA LYS A 98 5.01 15.29 -1.46
C LYS A 98 4.11 14.10 -1.10
N PRO A 99 4.41 13.36 -0.01
CA PRO A 99 3.53 12.32 0.49
C PRO A 99 2.18 12.91 0.91
N PHE A 100 1.14 12.08 0.83
CA PHE A 100 -0.20 12.49 1.19
C PHE A 100 -0.28 12.88 2.68
N GLU A 101 -0.58 14.15 2.94
CA GLU A 101 -0.48 14.76 4.28
C GLU A 101 -1.29 14.01 5.35
N LYS A 102 -2.45 13.45 4.99
CA LYS A 102 -3.28 12.68 5.93
C LYS A 102 -2.56 11.43 6.47
N LEU A 103 -1.75 10.76 5.65
CA LEU A 103 -0.99 9.59 6.10
C LEU A 103 0.19 10.01 6.99
N VAL A 104 0.82 11.15 6.70
CA VAL A 104 1.88 11.71 7.55
C VAL A 104 1.33 12.12 8.92
N GLN A 105 0.19 12.82 8.96
CA GLN A 105 -0.47 13.16 10.22
C GLN A 105 -0.89 11.91 11.00
N ARG A 106 -1.31 10.85 10.29
CA ARG A 106 -1.65 9.58 10.91
C ARG A 106 -0.43 8.87 11.50
N LEU A 107 0.71 8.93 10.81
CA LEU A 107 1.98 8.40 11.33
C LEU A 107 2.35 9.07 12.64
N GLN A 108 2.36 10.41 12.66
CA GLN A 108 2.67 11.19 13.87
C GLN A 108 1.77 10.81 15.05
N LYS A 109 0.46 10.69 14.82
CA LYS A 109 -0.50 10.25 15.85
C LYS A 109 -0.23 8.82 16.32
N ALA A 110 0.04 7.90 15.40
CA ALA A 110 0.34 6.51 15.71
C ALA A 110 1.64 6.36 16.50
N GLU A 111 2.68 7.14 16.19
CA GLU A 111 3.96 7.16 16.91
C GLU A 111 3.82 7.77 18.31
N LEU A 112 3.04 8.85 18.46
CA LEU A 112 2.78 9.50 19.75
C LEU A 112 1.78 8.72 20.62
N GLY A 113 1.20 7.64 20.12
CA GLY A 113 0.16 6.88 20.83
C GLY A 113 -1.16 7.64 21.02
N LEU A 114 -1.33 8.79 20.36
CA LEU A 114 -2.57 9.58 20.36
C LEU A 114 -3.57 8.93 19.39
N ARG A 115 -4.43 8.01 19.87
CA ARG A 115 -5.25 7.14 19.01
C ARG A 115 -6.75 7.21 19.20
#